data_AF-A0A6F9XNA5-F1
#
_entry.id   AF-A0A6F9XNA5-F1
#
_cell.length_a   1.000
_cell.length_b   1.000
_cell.length_c   1.000
_cell.angle_alpha   90.00
_cell.angle_beta   90.00
_cell.angle_gamma   90.00
#
_symmetry.space_group_name_H-M   'P 1'
#
loop_
_entity.id
_entity.type
_entity.pdbx_description
1 polymer ?
#
loop_
_entity_poly.entity_id
_entity_poly.type
_entity_poly.pdbx_seq_one_letter_code
_entity_poly.pdbx_strand_id
1 'polypeptide(L)'
;MIITLTMNPSVDYLYKLEKLSPGNLNRVTLISKMVGGKGINAARVSAILGTNTIAMGSIGGNNGDFIEKEIASDKFIPRFTKVDKETRNCYVILDKDNQKTEINEYGFPIENQTLNCIRKDVLSLISAENVSIISFNGSLPTNCPLDFYSNLISDIRKIDANIKILLVVWALSSRH
;
A
#
# COMPACT_ATOMS: atom_id res chain seq x y z
N MET A 1 -9.70 -1.65 17.61
CA MET A 1 -8.51 -1.20 16.83
C MET A 1 -8.73 -1.53 15.35
N ILE A 2 -8.14 -0.74 14.43
CA ILE A 2 -8.20 -1.01 12.98
C ILE A 2 -6.83 -1.45 12.47
N ILE A 3 -6.78 -2.49 11.63
CA ILE A 3 -5.60 -2.84 10.83
C ILE A 3 -5.87 -2.45 9.37
N THR A 4 -4.89 -1.84 8.72
CA THR A 4 -4.89 -1.69 7.26
C THR A 4 -3.72 -2.48 6.67
N LEU A 5 -3.96 -3.16 5.56
CA LEU A 5 -2.94 -3.95 4.86
C LEU A 5 -2.73 -3.41 3.45
N THR A 6 -1.50 -3.00 3.14
CA THR A 6 -1.07 -2.49 1.83
C THR A 6 0.05 -3.37 1.28
N MET A 7 -0.27 -4.26 0.34
CA MET A 7 0.71 -5.22 -0.20
C MET A 7 1.59 -4.65 -1.33
N ASN A 8 1.19 -3.53 -1.94
CA ASN A 8 1.94 -2.90 -3.02
C ASN A 8 1.98 -1.37 -2.83
N PRO A 9 2.65 -0.88 -1.76
CA PRO A 9 2.82 0.56 -1.54
C PRO A 9 3.67 1.18 -2.66
N SER A 10 3.68 2.51 -2.71
CA SER A 10 4.42 3.25 -3.72
C SER A 10 5.04 4.52 -3.16
N VAL A 11 6.03 5.03 -3.88
CA VAL A 11 6.46 6.41 -3.78
C VAL A 11 5.83 7.18 -4.94
N ASP A 12 4.92 8.10 -4.62
CA ASP A 12 4.14 8.82 -5.60
C ASP A 12 4.81 10.16 -5.90
N TYR A 13 5.09 10.40 -7.18
CA TYR A 13 5.66 11.63 -7.71
C TYR A 13 4.58 12.41 -8.45
N LEU A 14 4.39 13.67 -8.07
CA LEU A 14 3.55 14.61 -8.78
C LEU A 14 4.45 15.59 -9.56
N TYR A 15 4.40 15.49 -10.87
CA TYR A 15 5.12 16.35 -11.80
C TYR A 15 4.16 17.32 -12.48
N LYS A 16 4.67 18.52 -12.79
CA LYS A 16 3.99 19.49 -13.64
C LYS A 16 4.89 19.92 -14.81
N LEU A 17 4.29 20.14 -15.96
CA LEU A 17 4.93 20.73 -17.13
C LEU A 17 3.92 21.52 -17.98
N GLU A 18 4.40 22.26 -18.97
CA GLU A 18 3.53 23.00 -19.88
C GLU A 18 2.63 22.08 -20.71
N LYS A 19 3.23 21.09 -21.39
CA LYS A 19 2.52 20.12 -22.24
C LYS A 19 3.29 18.81 -22.33
N LEU A 20 2.61 17.70 -22.07
CA LEU A 20 3.16 16.37 -22.32
C LEU A 20 3.29 16.14 -23.83
N SER A 21 4.51 15.86 -24.28
CA SER A 21 4.84 15.63 -25.69
C SER A 21 5.36 14.20 -25.86
N PRO A 22 4.49 13.23 -26.23
CA PRO A 22 4.91 11.85 -26.49
C PRO A 22 6.04 11.77 -27.51
N GLY A 23 6.98 10.84 -27.31
CA GLY A 23 8.15 10.65 -28.18
C GLY A 23 9.24 11.73 -28.08
N ASN A 24 9.09 12.73 -27.20
CA ASN A 24 10.03 13.84 -27.05
C ASN A 24 10.59 13.94 -25.62
N LEU A 25 11.64 14.74 -25.44
CA LEU A 25 12.15 15.09 -24.11
C LEU A 25 11.14 16.01 -23.40
N ASN A 26 10.69 15.56 -22.23
CA ASN A 26 9.80 16.34 -21.36
C ASN A 26 10.59 16.78 -20.13
N ARG A 27 10.72 18.08 -19.92
CA ARG A 27 11.28 18.64 -18.68
C ARG A 27 10.14 18.95 -17.73
N VAL A 28 10.25 18.48 -16.49
CA VAL A 28 9.19 18.54 -15.49
C VAL A 28 9.67 19.25 -14.24
N THR A 29 8.74 19.90 -13.54
CA THR A 29 8.92 20.40 -12.19
C THR A 29 8.34 19.40 -11.21
N LEU A 30 9.13 18.96 -10.22
CA LEU A 30 8.63 18.16 -9.10
C LEU A 30 7.78 19.05 -8.19
N ILE A 31 6.48 18.77 -8.12
CA ILE A 31 5.56 19.46 -7.22
C ILE A 31 5.54 18.77 -5.86
N SER A 32 5.50 17.45 -5.85
CA SER A 32 5.47 16.68 -4.60
C SER A 32 6.01 15.27 -4.80
N LYS A 33 6.63 14.75 -3.75
CA LYS A 33 7.00 13.35 -3.58
C LYS A 33 6.35 12.89 -2.27
N MET A 34 5.51 11.86 -2.34
CA MET A 34 4.69 11.43 -1.19
C MET A 34 4.63 9.91 -1.08
N VAL A 35 4.22 9.41 0.08
CA VAL A 35 3.95 7.98 0.29
C VAL A 35 2.58 7.63 -0.28
N GLY A 36 2.58 6.72 -1.25
CA GLY A 36 1.40 6.17 -1.89
C GLY A 36 1.02 4.80 -1.37
N GLY A 37 -0.25 4.44 -1.60
CA GLY A 37 -0.82 3.17 -1.17
C GLY A 37 -2.17 3.37 -0.50
N LYS A 38 -3.21 2.72 -1.04
CA LYS A 38 -4.59 2.91 -0.56
C LYS A 38 -4.74 2.63 0.94
N GLY A 39 -4.09 1.59 1.45
CA GLY A 39 -4.20 1.23 2.87
C GLY A 39 -3.42 2.17 3.78
N ILE A 40 -2.26 2.67 3.34
CA ILE A 40 -1.51 3.72 4.06
C ILE A 40 -2.37 4.98 4.17
N ASN A 41 -3.00 5.40 3.08
CA ASN A 41 -3.90 6.56 3.10
C ASN A 41 -5.13 6.32 3.98
N ALA A 42 -5.72 5.12 3.94
CA ALA A 42 -6.82 4.74 4.83
C ALA A 42 -6.39 4.77 6.31
N ALA A 43 -5.19 4.29 6.63
CA ALA A 43 -4.65 4.34 7.99
C ALA A 43 -4.44 5.78 8.46
N ARG A 44 -3.90 6.64 7.60
CA ARG A 44 -3.70 8.06 7.89
C ARG A 44 -5.01 8.73 8.25
N VAL A 45 -6.05 8.55 7.42
CA VAL A 45 -7.38 9.12 7.68
C VAL A 45 -8.00 8.55 8.96
N SER A 46 -7.96 7.23 9.14
CA SER A 46 -8.49 6.55 10.33
C SER A 46 -7.85 7.08 11.62
N ALA A 47 -6.52 7.24 11.63
CA ALA A 47 -5.79 7.75 12.79
C ALA A 47 -6.03 9.25 13.03
N ILE A 48 -6.16 10.06 11.97
CA ILE A 48 -6.55 11.48 12.09
C ILE A 48 -7.93 11.63 12.74
N LEU A 49 -8.87 10.73 12.43
CA LEU A 49 -10.21 10.68 13.02
C LEU A 49 -10.24 10.11 14.45
N GLY A 50 -9.07 9.80 15.04
CA GLY A 50 -8.95 9.37 16.44
C GLY A 50 -9.03 7.86 16.65
N THR A 51 -9.01 7.06 15.60
CA THR A 51 -9.04 5.59 15.74
C THR A 51 -7.64 5.02 15.89
N ASN A 52 -7.42 4.19 16.92
CA ASN A 52 -6.18 3.43 17.05
C ASN A 52 -6.00 2.48 15.86
N THR A 53 -4.98 2.77 15.03
CA THR A 53 -4.80 2.16 13.71
C THR A 53 -3.37 1.65 13.54
N ILE A 54 -3.23 0.43 13.04
CA ILE A 54 -1.96 -0.16 12.63
C ILE A 54 -1.93 -0.28 11.10
N ALA A 55 -0.87 0.22 10.48
CA ALA A 55 -0.64 0.07 9.05
C ALA A 55 0.41 -1.00 8.79
N MET A 56 0.04 -2.02 8.03
CA MET A 56 0.87 -3.18 7.71
C MET A 56 1.05 -3.33 6.20
N GLY A 57 2.06 -4.08 5.81
CA GLY A 57 2.37 -4.34 4.40
C GLY A 57 3.81 -4.75 4.20
N SER A 58 4.30 -4.62 2.98
CA SER A 58 5.70 -4.82 2.61
C SER A 58 6.30 -3.56 2.01
N ILE A 59 7.53 -3.21 2.40
CA ILE A 59 8.33 -2.14 1.82
C ILE A 59 9.76 -2.62 1.63
N GLY A 60 10.50 -2.09 0.66
CA GLY A 60 11.90 -2.46 0.50
C GLY A 60 12.73 -1.46 -0.30
N GLY A 61 14.04 -1.64 -0.18
CA GLY A 61 15.05 -0.75 -0.78
C GLY A 61 14.97 0.70 -0.30
N ASN A 62 15.59 1.61 -1.06
CA ASN A 62 15.68 3.03 -0.68
C ASN A 62 14.31 3.71 -0.62
N ASN A 63 13.40 3.32 -1.52
CA ASN A 63 12.02 3.77 -1.52
C ASN A 63 11.24 3.27 -0.29
N GLY A 64 11.55 2.07 0.20
CA GLY A 64 11.02 1.59 1.47
C GLY A 64 11.52 2.39 2.65
N ASP A 65 12.79 2.78 2.66
CA ASP A 65 13.37 3.62 3.72
C ASP A 65 12.78 5.05 3.69
N PHE A 66 12.56 5.60 2.48
CA PHE A 66 11.80 6.84 2.32
C PHE A 66 10.40 6.71 2.91
N ILE A 67 9.67 5.64 2.61
CA ILE A 67 8.32 5.42 3.15
C ILE A 67 8.35 5.36 4.68
N GLU A 68 9.26 4.57 5.26
CA GLU A 68 9.38 4.42 6.71
C GLU A 68 9.67 5.76 7.40
N LYS A 69 10.55 6.56 6.81
CA LYS A 69 10.86 7.91 7.31
C LYS A 69 9.65 8.84 7.27
N GLU A 70 8.94 8.90 6.14
CA GLU A 70 7.81 9.84 5.97
C GLU A 70 6.63 9.48 6.88
N ILE A 71 6.31 8.18 7.00
CA ILE A 71 5.19 7.73 7.84
C ILE A 71 5.53 7.70 9.33
N ALA A 72 6.79 7.90 9.73
CA ALA A 72 7.16 7.95 11.15
C ALA A 72 6.45 9.09 11.91
N SER A 73 6.04 10.14 11.18
CA SER A 73 5.29 11.27 11.73
C SER A 73 3.77 11.09 11.69
N ASP A 74 3.26 10.03 11.05
CA ASP A 74 1.84 9.74 11.00
C ASP A 74 1.30 9.27 12.37
N LYS A 75 0.01 9.49 12.62
CA LYS A 75 -0.65 9.13 13.88
C LYS A 75 -0.97 7.63 14.02
N PHE A 76 -0.83 6.84 12.95
CA PHE A 76 -1.00 5.40 13.01
C PHE A 76 0.33 4.72 13.39
N ILE A 77 0.27 3.45 13.81
CA ILE A 77 1.45 2.67 14.14
C ILE A 77 1.93 1.91 12.88
N PRO A 78 3.11 2.20 12.32
CA PRO A 78 3.64 1.45 11.19
C PRO A 78 4.19 0.07 11.64
N ARG A 79 3.87 -0.96 10.86
CA ARG A 79 4.30 -2.36 11.03
C ARG A 79 4.50 -3.02 9.66
N PHE A 80 5.48 -2.51 8.90
CA PHE A 80 5.80 -3.01 7.56
C PHE A 80 6.92 -4.05 7.61
N THR A 81 6.76 -5.14 6.85
CA THR A 81 7.80 -6.13 6.62
C THR A 81 8.79 -5.62 5.58
N LYS A 82 10.08 -5.59 5.93
CA LYS A 82 11.15 -5.23 4.99
C LYS A 82 11.39 -6.35 3.98
N VAL A 83 11.67 -5.99 2.74
CA VAL A 83 12.08 -6.90 1.65
C VAL A 83 13.29 -6.36 0.90
N ASP A 84 13.99 -7.24 0.18
CA ASP A 84 15.23 -6.90 -0.53
C ASP A 84 14.99 -6.25 -1.91
N LYS A 85 13.73 -5.98 -2.26
CA LYS A 85 13.34 -5.37 -3.54
C LYS A 85 12.83 -3.95 -3.34
N GLU A 86 13.11 -3.10 -4.32
CA GLU A 86 12.73 -1.68 -4.28
C GLU A 86 11.21 -1.51 -4.36
N THR A 87 10.61 -0.80 -3.39
CA THR A 87 9.21 -0.36 -3.50
C THR A 87 9.02 0.49 -4.75
N ARG A 88 7.93 0.25 -5.50
CA ARG A 88 7.66 0.92 -6.78
C ARG A 88 7.49 2.43 -6.68
N ASN A 89 7.73 3.10 -7.81
CA ASN A 89 7.28 4.47 -8.03
C ASN A 89 5.95 4.52 -8.79
N CYS A 90 5.20 5.57 -8.53
CA CYS A 90 4.05 5.98 -9.31
C CYS A 90 4.23 7.45 -9.70
N TYR A 91 3.90 7.79 -10.93
CA TYR A 91 4.09 9.13 -11.46
C TYR A 91 2.75 9.67 -11.94
N VAL A 92 2.39 10.85 -11.44
CA VAL A 92 1.29 11.65 -11.93
C VAL A 92 1.89 12.88 -12.60
N ILE A 93 1.57 13.06 -13.87
CA ILE A 93 2.03 14.19 -14.66
C ILE A 93 0.82 15.07 -14.98
N LEU A 94 0.88 16.35 -14.59
CA LEU A 94 -0.12 17.37 -14.90
C LEU A 94 0.44 18.35 -15.93
N ASP A 95 -0.29 18.56 -17.02
CA ASP A 95 0.03 19.65 -17.96
C ASP A 95 -0.50 21.02 -17.45
N LYS A 96 -0.28 22.09 -18.22
CA LYS A 96 -0.75 23.44 -17.86
C LYS A 96 -2.28 23.55 -17.73
N ASP A 97 -3.00 22.68 -18.43
CA ASP A 97 -4.47 22.60 -18.45
C ASP A 97 -4.98 21.61 -17.38
N ASN A 98 -4.08 21.10 -16.53
CA ASN A 98 -4.31 20.09 -15.50
C ASN A 98 -4.80 18.74 -16.03
N GLN A 99 -4.52 18.42 -17.29
CA GLN A 99 -4.75 17.06 -17.79
C GLN A 99 -3.78 16.09 -17.14
N LYS A 100 -4.32 14.97 -16.67
CA LYS A 100 -3.59 13.96 -15.90
C LYS A 100 -3.12 12.82 -16.79
N THR A 101 -1.83 12.49 -16.70
CA THR A 101 -1.27 11.23 -17.20
C THR A 101 -0.64 10.48 -16.03
N GLU A 102 -0.87 9.16 -15.96
CA GLU A 102 -0.33 8.29 -14.91
C GLU A 102 0.62 7.25 -15.48
N ILE A 103 1.77 7.07 -14.82
CA ILE A 103 2.73 5.99 -15.12
C ILE A 103 2.97 5.27 -13.80
N ASN A 104 2.46 4.04 -13.70
CA ASN A 104 2.53 3.26 -12.47
C ASN A 104 3.39 2.02 -12.71
N GLU A 105 4.49 1.89 -11.98
CA GLU A 105 5.26 0.65 -12.00
C GLU A 105 4.45 -0.48 -11.33
N TYR A 106 4.66 -1.73 -11.77
CA TYR A 106 3.90 -2.87 -11.25
C TYR A 106 4.24 -3.23 -9.79
N GLY A 107 5.41 -2.83 -9.30
CA GLY A 107 5.97 -3.34 -8.05
C GLY A 107 6.83 -4.56 -8.26
N PHE A 108 7.37 -5.08 -7.17
CA PHE A 108 8.24 -6.24 -7.17
C PHE A 108 7.47 -7.53 -6.92
N PRO A 109 7.97 -8.69 -7.39
CA PRO A 109 7.47 -9.99 -6.97
C PRO A 109 7.71 -10.19 -5.47
N ILE A 110 6.65 -10.52 -4.73
CA ILE A 110 6.78 -10.83 -3.30
C ILE A 110 7.03 -12.33 -3.10
N GLU A 111 8.00 -12.66 -2.26
CA GLU A 111 8.36 -14.05 -1.99
C GLU A 111 7.36 -14.69 -1.02
N ASN A 112 7.17 -16.01 -1.14
CA ASN A 112 6.30 -16.78 -0.25
C ASN A 112 6.69 -16.64 1.23
N GLN A 113 8.00 -16.50 1.52
CA GLN A 113 8.47 -16.27 2.88
C GLN A 113 7.96 -14.94 3.43
N THR A 114 8.03 -13.85 2.67
CA THR A 114 7.49 -12.55 3.06
C THR A 114 5.97 -12.62 3.25
N LEU A 115 5.24 -13.27 2.34
CA LEU A 115 3.79 -13.47 2.47
C LEU A 115 3.42 -14.20 3.76
N ASN A 116 4.19 -15.24 4.11
CA ASN A 116 4.00 -15.99 5.35
C ASN A 116 4.32 -15.16 6.59
N CYS A 117 5.37 -14.33 6.56
CA CYS A 117 5.68 -13.39 7.65
C CYS A 117 4.53 -12.41 7.87
N ILE A 118 4.06 -11.74 6.81
CA ILE A 118 2.93 -10.79 6.89
C ILE A 118 1.67 -11.49 7.42
N ARG A 119 1.35 -12.68 6.91
CA ARG A 119 0.22 -13.49 7.40
C ARG A 119 0.37 -13.78 8.90
N LYS A 120 1.53 -14.25 9.34
CA LYS A 120 1.81 -14.55 10.75
C LYS A 120 1.68 -13.33 11.63
N ASP A 121 2.21 -12.18 11.20
CA ASP A 121 2.17 -10.94 11.97
C ASP A 121 0.74 -10.44 12.14
N VAL A 122 -0.07 -10.50 11.08
CA VAL A 122 -1.50 -10.15 11.14
C VAL A 122 -2.24 -11.06 12.13
N LEU A 123 -2.07 -12.38 12.04
CA LEU A 123 -2.76 -13.33 12.91
C LEU A 123 -2.30 -13.22 14.38
N SER A 124 -1.01 -12.98 14.61
CA SER A 124 -0.46 -12.75 15.94
C SER A 124 -1.06 -11.49 16.57
N LEU A 125 -1.17 -10.41 15.79
CA LEU A 125 -1.71 -9.14 16.26
C LEU A 125 -3.20 -9.26 16.61
N ILE A 126 -3.99 -9.95 15.79
CA ILE A 126 -5.41 -10.21 16.07
C ILE A 126 -5.59 -11.04 17.35
N SER A 127 -4.66 -11.95 17.62
CA SER A 127 -4.72 -12.81 18.82
C SER A 127 -4.33 -12.06 20.09
N ALA A 128 -3.50 -11.02 19.97
CA ALA A 128 -2.97 -10.25 21.09
C ALA A 128 -3.78 -8.98 21.40
N GLU A 129 -4.50 -8.44 20.43
CA GLU A 129 -5.16 -7.13 20.50
C GLU A 129 -6.64 -7.21 20.15
N ASN A 130 -7.44 -6.27 20.69
CA ASN A 130 -8.86 -6.17 20.34
C ASN A 130 -9.07 -5.46 18.97
N VAL A 131 -8.85 -6.21 17.90
CA VAL A 131 -9.02 -5.77 16.52
C VAL A 131 -10.49 -5.85 16.13
N SER A 132 -11.11 -4.73 15.78
CA SER A 132 -12.53 -4.68 15.38
C SER A 132 -12.70 -4.72 13.86
N ILE A 133 -11.73 -4.18 13.11
CA ILE A 133 -11.80 -4.04 11.65
C ILE A 133 -10.42 -4.33 11.04
N ILE A 134 -10.42 -5.04 9.92
CA ILE A 134 -9.25 -5.20 9.05
C ILE A 134 -9.62 -4.76 7.64
N SER A 135 -8.81 -3.87 7.06
CA SER A 135 -9.00 -3.33 5.73
C SER A 135 -7.88 -3.79 4.80
N PHE A 136 -8.22 -4.57 3.79
CA PHE A 136 -7.33 -4.99 2.71
C PHE A 136 -7.42 -4.00 1.57
N ASN A 137 -6.29 -3.38 1.22
CA ASN A 137 -6.31 -2.23 0.32
C ASN A 137 -5.34 -2.38 -0.84
N GLY A 138 -5.84 -2.04 -2.03
CA GLY A 138 -5.04 -1.90 -3.23
C GLY A 138 -4.79 -3.21 -3.97
N SER A 139 -3.91 -3.13 -4.96
CA SER A 139 -3.48 -4.25 -5.76
C SER A 139 -2.49 -5.11 -4.99
N LEU A 140 -2.59 -6.44 -5.12
CA LEU A 140 -1.47 -7.32 -4.76
C LEU A 140 -0.23 -7.01 -5.62
N PRO A 141 0.99 -7.21 -5.13
CA PRO A 141 2.19 -7.13 -5.97
C PRO A 141 2.20 -8.22 -7.04
N THR A 142 3.14 -8.14 -7.99
CA THR A 142 3.34 -9.17 -9.01
C THR A 142 3.62 -10.53 -8.36
N ASN A 143 3.18 -11.64 -8.98
CA ASN A 143 3.35 -13.02 -8.50
C ASN A 143 2.76 -13.35 -7.11
N CYS A 144 2.06 -12.42 -6.47
CA CYS A 144 1.30 -12.75 -5.27
C CYS A 144 0.10 -13.64 -5.65
N PRO A 145 -0.14 -14.76 -4.95
CA PRO A 145 -1.27 -15.63 -5.21
C PRO A 145 -2.59 -14.85 -5.14
N LEU A 146 -3.47 -15.05 -6.13
CA LEU A 146 -4.77 -14.38 -6.22
C LEU A 146 -5.68 -14.70 -5.02
N ASP A 147 -5.47 -15.86 -4.41
CA ASP A 147 -6.20 -16.35 -3.24
C ASP A 147 -5.55 -15.94 -1.89
N PHE A 148 -4.48 -15.12 -1.90
CA PHE A 148 -3.80 -14.69 -0.68
C PHE A 148 -4.77 -14.04 0.32
N TYR A 149 -5.58 -13.08 -0.12
CA TYR A 149 -6.54 -12.42 0.76
C TYR A 149 -7.67 -13.35 1.22
N SER A 150 -8.19 -14.23 0.34
CA SER A 150 -9.21 -15.20 0.77
C SER A 150 -8.69 -16.19 1.81
N ASN A 151 -7.45 -16.65 1.66
CA ASN A 151 -6.80 -17.54 2.62
C ASN A 151 -6.55 -16.84 3.95
N LEU A 152 -6.08 -15.60 3.93
CA LEU A 152 -5.89 -14.79 5.13
C LEU A 152 -7.22 -14.50 5.84
N ILE A 153 -8.28 -14.15 5.10
CA ILE A 153 -9.63 -13.95 5.66
C ILE A 153 -10.14 -15.24 6.32
N SER A 154 -9.94 -16.39 5.69
CA SER A 154 -10.33 -17.69 6.26
C SER A 154 -9.66 -17.94 7.61
N ASP A 155 -8.37 -17.65 7.72
CA ASP A 155 -7.66 -17.79 9.00
C ASP A 155 -8.12 -16.78 10.05
N ILE A 156 -8.34 -15.52 9.67
CA ILE A 156 -8.87 -14.50 10.57
C ILE A 156 -10.21 -14.97 11.16
N ARG A 157 -11.08 -15.56 10.33
CA ARG A 157 -12.39 -16.07 10.75
C ARG A 157 -12.31 -17.24 11.73
N LYS A 158 -11.23 -18.03 11.70
CA LYS A 158 -10.99 -19.10 12.68
C LYS A 158 -10.59 -18.54 14.04
N ILE A 159 -9.96 -17.37 14.08
CA ILE A 159 -9.56 -16.69 15.32
C ILE A 159 -10.74 -15.90 15.88
N ASP A 160 -11.36 -15.06 15.06
CA ASP A 160 -12.53 -14.27 15.45
C ASP A 160 -13.46 -14.00 14.25
N ALA A 161 -14.65 -14.57 14.32
CA ALA A 161 -15.70 -14.43 13.31
C ALA A 161 -16.32 -13.02 13.26
N ASN A 162 -16.19 -12.22 14.33
CA ASN A 162 -16.84 -10.92 14.48
C ASN A 162 -16.07 -9.75 13.86
N ILE A 163 -14.77 -9.92 13.60
CA ILE A 163 -13.92 -8.89 12.99
C ILE A 163 -14.51 -8.46 11.65
N LYS A 164 -14.76 -7.16 11.48
CA LYS A 164 -15.29 -6.66 10.20
C LYS A 164 -14.16 -6.60 9.18
N ILE A 165 -14.44 -7.08 7.97
CA ILE A 165 -13.47 -7.11 6.88
C ILE A 165 -13.92 -6.11 5.81
N LEU A 166 -13.03 -5.19 5.47
CA LEU A 166 -13.20 -4.22 4.38
C LEU A 166 -12.26 -4.62 3.24
N LEU A 167 -12.82 -4.94 2.08
CA LEU A 167 -12.07 -5.25 0.86
C LEU A 167 -12.12 -4.05 -0.09
N VAL A 168 -11.00 -3.34 -0.22
CA VAL A 168 -10.84 -2.18 -1.13
C VAL A 168 -9.81 -2.54 -2.20
N VAL A 169 -10.13 -3.57 -2.96
CA VAL A 169 -9.26 -4.16 -3.99
C VAL A 169 -9.88 -3.97 -5.38
N TRP A 170 -9.05 -3.86 -6.40
CA TRP A 170 -9.54 -3.88 -7.79
C TRP A 170 -9.86 -5.32 -8.20
N ALA A 171 -10.81 -5.49 -9.13
CA ALA A 171 -11.08 -6.78 -9.74
C ALA A 171 -9.78 -7.34 -10.34
N LEU A 172 -9.44 -8.58 -10.01
CA LEU A 172 -8.21 -9.26 -10.41
C LEU A 172 -8.11 -9.51 -11.94
N SER A 173 -9.15 -9.15 -12.70
CA SER A 173 -9.35 -9.47 -14.11
C SER A 173 -8.65 -8.54 -15.12
N SER A 174 -7.85 -7.57 -14.68
CA SER A 174 -7.22 -6.59 -15.57
C SER A 174 -5.68 -6.62 -15.56
N ARG A 175 -5.08 -7.74 -15.14
CA ARG A 175 -3.63 -7.96 -15.24
C ARG A 175 -3.33 -8.91 -16.40
N HIS A 176 -3.46 -8.40 -17.62
CA HIS A 176 -2.88 -9.00 -18.81
C HIS A 176 -1.78 -8.07 -19.31
#